data_AF-A0AAN8CBM5-F1
#
_entry.id   AF-A0AAN8CBM5-F1
#
_cell.length_a   1.000
_cell.length_b   1.000
_cell.length_c   1.000
_cell.angle_alpha   90.00
_cell.angle_beta   90.00
_cell.angle_gamma   90.00
#
_symmetry.space_group_name_H-M   'P 1'
#
loop_
_entity.id
_entity.type
_entity.pdbx_description
1 polymer ?
#
loop_
_entity_poly.entity_id
_entity_poly.type
_entity_poly.pdbx_seq_one_letter_code
_entity_poly.pdbx_strand_id
1 'polypeptide(L)'
;MQALPLQYDFFSEENSFKWRGLLVPSLEKVLHQVHPNLVSQLGALQYIEELILLLLSTLCQAQPRSVQDVEERVQKSFPHPIDKWAIADAQAAIEKRKRRNPLALPVEKIHPLLREVLGYKVDHQVSVYLVAVLEYISADILKLAGNYVRNIRHYEICQQDITVAMCADKVLMDMFHQDEEDVSVFPLMDEEPSANEEQSYYDLVRSFLSDGRSFERTLALLITVFREPFACSAALYSQQVRVHDYT
;
A
#
# COMPACT_ATOMS: atom_id res chain seq x y z
N MET A 1 -22.68 19.26 -15.20
CA MET A 1 -21.61 18.83 -14.28
C MET A 1 -21.72 17.32 -14.16
N GLN A 2 -20.86 16.57 -14.84
CA GLN A 2 -20.76 15.13 -14.58
C GLN A 2 -20.08 14.97 -13.22
N ALA A 3 -20.73 14.27 -12.29
CA ALA A 3 -20.11 13.89 -11.04
C ALA A 3 -18.83 13.11 -11.34
N LEU A 4 -17.72 13.46 -10.68
CA LEU A 4 -16.53 12.65 -10.69
C LEU A 4 -16.93 11.20 -10.33
N PRO A 5 -16.46 10.18 -11.09
CA PRO A 5 -16.74 8.80 -10.72
C PRO A 5 -16.26 8.58 -9.28
N LEU A 6 -17.17 8.15 -8.40
CA LEU A 6 -16.82 7.75 -7.04
C LEU A 6 -15.72 6.68 -7.13
N GLN A 7 -14.55 6.96 -6.57
CA GLN A 7 -13.45 6.03 -6.51
C GLN A 7 -13.88 4.81 -5.68
N TYR A 8 -13.65 3.61 -6.22
CA TYR A 8 -13.99 2.37 -5.52
C TYR A 8 -13.14 2.22 -4.27
N ASP A 9 -13.78 2.17 -3.11
CA ASP A 9 -13.11 1.93 -1.83
C ASP A 9 -13.05 0.43 -1.54
N PHE A 10 -11.82 -0.12 -1.58
CA PHE A 10 -11.53 -1.52 -1.32
C PHE A 10 -11.69 -1.91 0.16
N PHE A 11 -11.57 -0.93 1.07
CA PHE A 11 -11.49 -1.16 2.51
C PHE A 11 -12.77 -0.77 3.26
N SER A 12 -13.79 -0.29 2.54
CA SER A 12 -15.13 -0.03 3.10
C SER A 12 -15.72 -1.29 3.74
N GLU A 13 -16.60 -1.13 4.72
CA GLU A 13 -17.26 -2.27 5.39
C GLU A 13 -17.99 -3.20 4.40
N GLU A 14 -18.52 -2.64 3.30
CA GLU A 14 -19.21 -3.38 2.26
C GLU A 14 -18.26 -4.13 1.30
N ASN A 15 -17.05 -3.63 1.05
CA ASN A 15 -16.14 -4.26 0.08
C ASN A 15 -15.02 -5.07 0.73
N SER A 16 -14.68 -4.77 1.99
CA SER A 16 -13.56 -5.39 2.71
C SER A 16 -13.64 -6.93 2.69
N PHE A 17 -14.83 -7.51 2.85
CA PHE A 17 -14.99 -8.97 2.85
C PHE A 17 -14.67 -9.64 1.50
N LYS A 18 -14.68 -8.90 0.39
CA LYS A 18 -14.37 -9.40 -0.96
C LYS A 18 -12.85 -9.41 -1.22
N TRP A 19 -12.15 -8.41 -0.68
CA TRP A 19 -10.75 -8.13 -1.00
C TRP A 19 -9.77 -8.55 0.10
N ARG A 20 -10.17 -8.48 1.37
CA ARG A 20 -9.28 -8.77 2.51
C ARG A 20 -8.81 -10.23 2.47
N GLY A 21 -7.50 -10.43 2.35
CA GLY A 21 -6.87 -11.74 2.28
C GLY A 21 -7.08 -12.47 0.95
N LEU A 22 -7.61 -11.80 -0.08
CA LEU A 22 -7.82 -12.40 -1.41
C LEU A 22 -6.49 -12.74 -2.08
N LEU A 23 -5.51 -11.85 -1.96
CA LEU A 23 -4.20 -11.96 -2.61
C LEU A 23 -3.19 -12.71 -1.74
N VAL A 24 -3.33 -12.67 -0.42
CA VAL A 24 -2.37 -13.25 0.55
C VAL A 24 -1.93 -14.68 0.21
N PRO A 25 -2.82 -15.66 -0.06
CA PRO A 25 -2.40 -17.02 -0.39
C PRO A 25 -1.59 -17.12 -1.70
N SER A 26 -1.76 -16.16 -2.59
CA SER A 26 -1.05 -16.09 -3.87
C SER A 26 0.28 -15.37 -3.71
N LEU A 27 0.32 -14.30 -2.90
CA LEU A 27 1.55 -13.62 -2.51
C LEU A 27 2.53 -14.56 -1.80
N GLU A 28 2.03 -15.46 -0.95
CA GLU A 28 2.86 -16.51 -0.34
C GLU A 28 3.48 -17.45 -1.38
N LYS A 29 2.73 -17.82 -2.44
CA LYS A 29 3.29 -18.61 -3.55
C LYS A 29 4.33 -17.83 -4.34
N VAL A 30 4.09 -16.54 -4.60
CA VAL A 30 5.05 -15.66 -5.28
C VAL A 30 6.33 -15.56 -4.45
N LEU A 31 6.22 -15.40 -3.12
CA LEU A 31 7.38 -15.40 -2.22
C LEU A 31 8.20 -16.69 -2.35
N HIS A 32 7.56 -17.86 -2.31
CA HIS A 32 8.26 -19.13 -2.48
C HIS A 32 8.96 -19.27 -3.85
N GLN A 33 8.42 -18.65 -4.91
CA GLN A 33 9.06 -18.64 -6.23
C GLN A 33 10.32 -17.78 -6.27
N VAL A 34 10.32 -16.63 -5.59
CA VAL A 34 11.46 -15.70 -5.60
C VAL A 34 12.49 -16.01 -4.52
N HIS A 35 12.04 -16.50 -3.37
CA HIS A 35 12.84 -16.81 -2.20
C HIS A 35 12.37 -18.10 -1.50
N PRO A 36 12.76 -19.30 -1.97
CA PRO A 36 12.27 -20.57 -1.45
C PRO A 36 12.54 -20.87 0.03
N ASN A 37 13.53 -20.18 0.63
CA ASN A 37 13.99 -20.41 2.00
C ASN A 37 13.54 -19.30 2.97
N LEU A 38 12.73 -18.34 2.51
CA LEU A 38 12.19 -17.29 3.38
C LEU A 38 10.73 -17.58 3.69
N VAL A 39 10.34 -17.24 4.92
CA VAL A 39 8.94 -17.19 5.34
C VAL A 39 8.52 -15.73 5.50
N SER A 40 7.22 -15.46 5.51
CA SER A 40 6.69 -14.11 5.73
C SER A 40 5.64 -14.12 6.84
N GLN A 41 5.64 -13.05 7.63
CA GLN A 41 4.54 -12.79 8.56
C GLN A 41 3.25 -12.48 7.78
N LEU A 42 2.11 -12.87 8.34
CA LEU A 42 0.81 -12.57 7.74
C LEU A 42 0.59 -11.08 7.51
N GLY A 43 0.97 -10.24 8.49
CA GLY A 43 0.86 -8.78 8.37
C GLY A 43 1.71 -8.19 7.24
N ALA A 44 2.84 -8.83 6.92
CA ALA A 44 3.70 -8.42 5.80
C ALA A 44 2.99 -8.65 4.46
N LEU A 45 2.36 -9.82 4.28
CA LEU A 45 1.61 -10.13 3.06
C LEU A 45 0.32 -9.30 2.94
N GLN A 46 -0.35 -9.02 4.06
CA GLN A 46 -1.51 -8.11 4.09
C GLN A 46 -1.11 -6.69 3.68
N TYR A 47 0.03 -6.20 4.14
CA TYR A 47 0.55 -4.89 3.72
C TYR A 47 0.84 -4.83 2.22
N ILE A 48 1.44 -5.89 1.65
CA ILE A 48 1.62 -5.96 0.18
C ILE A 48 0.27 -6.01 -0.53
N GLU A 49 -0.71 -6.77 -0.02
CA GLU A 49 -2.06 -6.77 -0.58
C GLU A 49 -2.66 -5.37 -0.62
N GLU A 50 -2.53 -4.57 0.45
CA GLU A 50 -3.00 -3.18 0.47
C GLU A 50 -2.34 -2.32 -0.62
N LEU A 51 -1.03 -2.42 -0.78
CA LEU A 51 -0.28 -1.70 -1.83
C LEU A 51 -0.76 -2.12 -3.23
N ILE A 52 -0.95 -3.42 -3.47
CA ILE A 52 -1.36 -3.94 -4.77
C ILE A 52 -2.82 -3.58 -5.09
N LEU A 53 -3.70 -3.49 -4.09
CA LEU A 53 -5.07 -3.01 -4.27
C LEU A 53 -5.11 -1.50 -4.53
N LEU A 54 -4.23 -0.72 -3.90
CA LEU A 54 -4.07 0.70 -4.24
C LEU A 54 -3.60 0.87 -5.69
N LEU A 55 -2.62 0.09 -6.12
CA LEU A 55 -2.17 0.08 -7.52
C LEU A 55 -3.30 -0.29 -8.48
N LEU A 56 -4.10 -1.31 -8.15
CA LEU A 56 -5.29 -1.67 -8.92
C LEU A 56 -6.26 -0.48 -9.04
N SER A 57 -6.50 0.25 -7.95
CA SER A 57 -7.29 1.48 -7.95
C SER A 57 -6.74 2.49 -8.96
N THR A 58 -5.45 2.78 -8.89
CA THR A 58 -4.75 3.74 -9.76
C THR A 58 -4.83 3.36 -11.24
N LEU A 59 -4.72 2.06 -11.56
CA LEU A 59 -4.87 1.56 -12.93
C LEU A 59 -6.33 1.66 -13.41
N CYS A 60 -7.29 1.36 -12.54
CA CYS A 60 -8.72 1.39 -12.85
C CYS A 60 -9.30 2.80 -13.02
N GLN A 61 -8.68 3.84 -12.42
CA GLN A 61 -9.10 5.24 -12.61
C GLN A 61 -9.13 5.67 -14.08
N ALA A 62 -8.27 5.10 -14.93
CA ALA A 62 -8.24 5.39 -16.36
C ALA A 62 -9.40 4.75 -17.15
N GLN A 63 -10.27 3.96 -16.48
CA GLN A 63 -11.35 3.20 -17.08
C GLN A 63 -10.92 2.36 -18.31
N PRO A 64 -9.93 1.46 -18.16
CA PRO A 64 -9.39 0.69 -19.28
C PRO A 64 -10.42 -0.29 -19.86
N ARG A 65 -10.71 -0.17 -21.16
CA ARG A 65 -11.61 -1.07 -21.90
C ARG A 65 -10.90 -2.08 -22.78
N SER A 66 -9.62 -1.85 -23.05
CA SER A 66 -8.77 -2.71 -23.86
C SER A 66 -7.45 -3.03 -23.15
N VAL A 67 -6.73 -4.06 -23.64
CA VAL A 67 -5.37 -4.37 -23.16
C VAL A 67 -4.43 -3.18 -23.41
N GLN A 68 -4.60 -2.51 -24.55
CA GLN A 68 -3.81 -1.35 -24.92
C GLN A 68 -4.03 -0.19 -23.93
N ASP A 69 -5.26 0.01 -23.45
CA ASP A 69 -5.56 1.07 -22.46
C ASP A 69 -4.81 0.81 -21.14
N VAL A 70 -4.71 -0.45 -20.72
CA VAL A 70 -3.94 -0.83 -19.52
C VAL A 70 -2.45 -0.63 -19.77
N GLU A 71 -1.93 -1.03 -20.92
CA GLU A 71 -0.52 -0.82 -21.31
C GLU A 71 -0.14 0.66 -21.32
N GLU A 72 -0.96 1.51 -21.96
CA GLU A 72 -0.75 2.96 -21.98
C GLU A 72 -0.82 3.57 -20.58
N ARG A 73 -1.70 3.07 -19.71
CA ARG A 73 -1.78 3.51 -18.31
C ARG A 73 -0.53 3.12 -17.53
N VAL A 74 -0.06 1.88 -17.66
CA VAL A 74 1.19 1.42 -17.04
C VAL A 74 2.36 2.27 -17.51
N GLN A 75 2.49 2.50 -18.82
CA GLN A 75 3.57 3.29 -19.39
C GLN A 75 3.60 4.74 -18.88
N LYS A 76 2.44 5.32 -18.55
CA LYS A 76 2.33 6.69 -18.03
C LYS A 76 2.53 6.80 -16.51
N SER A 77 2.14 5.77 -15.76
CA SER A 77 2.11 5.81 -14.30
C SER A 77 3.33 5.15 -13.63
N PHE A 78 3.98 4.22 -14.33
CA PHE A 78 5.07 3.44 -13.74
C PHE A 78 6.41 4.11 -14.09
N PRO A 79 7.32 4.29 -13.12
CA PRO A 79 8.63 4.85 -13.38
C PRO A 79 9.50 3.95 -14.26
N HIS A 80 10.50 4.54 -14.93
CA HIS A 80 11.47 3.74 -15.67
C HIS A 80 12.47 3.07 -14.70
N PRO A 81 12.83 1.77 -14.85
CA PRO A 81 12.51 0.84 -15.93
C PRO A 81 11.35 -0.14 -15.67
N ILE A 82 10.66 -0.01 -14.54
CA ILE A 82 9.65 -0.98 -14.12
C ILE A 82 8.45 -1.01 -15.08
N ASP A 83 8.15 0.12 -15.73
CA ASP A 83 7.18 0.25 -16.81
C ASP A 83 7.37 -0.80 -17.92
N LYS A 84 8.57 -0.87 -18.50
CA LYS A 84 8.86 -1.74 -19.64
C LYS A 84 8.81 -3.21 -19.26
N TRP A 85 9.30 -3.54 -18.07
CA TRP A 85 9.33 -4.93 -17.61
C TRP A 85 7.93 -5.43 -17.22
N ALA A 86 7.12 -4.61 -16.58
CA ALA A 86 5.73 -4.94 -16.25
C ALA A 86 4.91 -5.17 -17.53
N ILE A 87 5.06 -4.32 -18.55
CA ILE A 87 4.40 -4.48 -19.86
C ILE A 87 4.85 -5.78 -20.54
N ALA A 88 6.16 -6.05 -20.57
CA ALA A 88 6.68 -7.26 -21.19
C ALA A 88 6.18 -8.54 -20.51
N ASP A 89 6.11 -8.58 -19.18
CA ASP A 89 5.58 -9.74 -18.45
C ASP A 89 4.07 -9.93 -18.66
N ALA A 90 3.31 -8.82 -18.65
CA ALA A 90 1.87 -8.85 -18.90
C ALA A 90 1.52 -9.29 -20.33
N GLN A 91 2.28 -8.83 -21.33
CA GLN A 91 2.17 -9.30 -22.72
C GLN A 91 2.45 -10.81 -22.82
N ALA A 92 3.48 -11.30 -22.13
CA ALA A 92 3.78 -12.74 -22.10
C ALA A 92 2.67 -13.58 -21.43
N ALA A 93 1.89 -13.01 -20.52
CA ALA A 93 0.78 -13.68 -19.86
C ALA A 93 -0.44 -13.92 -20.78
N ILE A 94 -0.73 -12.98 -21.69
CA ILE A 94 -1.82 -13.14 -22.66
C ILE A 94 -1.38 -13.98 -23.87
N GLU A 95 -0.09 -13.96 -24.22
CA GLU A 95 0.50 -14.85 -25.22
C GLU A 95 0.74 -16.25 -24.63
N LYS A 96 -0.33 -17.07 -24.55
CA LYS A 96 -0.40 -18.44 -23.97
C LYS A 96 0.75 -19.43 -24.31
N ARG A 97 1.65 -19.10 -25.23
CA ARG A 97 2.78 -19.93 -25.68
C ARG A 97 4.14 -19.59 -25.03
N LYS A 98 4.27 -18.49 -24.27
CA LYS A 98 5.60 -18.02 -23.80
C LYS A 98 5.83 -18.08 -22.29
N ARG A 99 4.79 -18.14 -21.46
CA ARG A 99 5.00 -18.07 -20.00
C ARG A 99 5.37 -19.44 -19.41
N ARG A 100 6.53 -19.51 -18.74
CA ARG A 100 7.01 -20.71 -18.05
C ARG A 100 6.16 -21.07 -16.83
N ASN A 101 5.61 -20.07 -16.14
CA ASN A 101 4.81 -20.24 -14.94
C ASN A 101 3.42 -19.60 -15.13
N PRO A 102 2.33 -20.27 -14.71
CA PRO A 102 1.01 -19.65 -14.67
C PRO A 102 0.97 -18.52 -13.63
N LEU A 103 0.03 -17.59 -13.80
CA LEU A 103 -0.28 -16.57 -12.79
C LEU A 103 -0.57 -17.26 -11.45
N ALA A 104 0.10 -16.80 -10.39
CA ALA A 104 -0.19 -17.18 -9.02
C ALA A 104 -1.45 -16.47 -8.50
N LEU A 105 -1.64 -15.19 -8.86
CA LEU A 105 -2.79 -14.39 -8.46
C LEU A 105 -4.11 -14.96 -9.03
N PRO A 106 -5.23 -14.85 -8.29
CA PRO A 106 -6.46 -15.56 -8.63
C PRO A 106 -7.30 -14.78 -9.66
N VAL A 107 -6.91 -14.82 -10.95
CA VAL A 107 -7.60 -14.12 -12.05
C VAL A 107 -9.10 -14.41 -12.06
N GLU A 108 -9.49 -15.67 -11.85
CA GLU A 108 -10.89 -16.11 -11.85
C GLU A 108 -11.73 -15.46 -10.73
N LYS A 109 -11.09 -15.06 -9.61
CA LYS A 109 -11.77 -14.36 -8.51
C LYS A 109 -11.75 -12.85 -8.71
N ILE A 110 -10.66 -12.31 -9.28
CA ILE A 110 -10.51 -10.87 -9.51
C ILE A 110 -11.39 -10.41 -10.68
N HIS A 111 -11.50 -11.20 -11.75
CA HIS A 111 -12.23 -10.82 -12.97
C HIS A 111 -13.70 -10.40 -12.72
N PRO A 112 -14.51 -11.16 -11.95
CA PRO A 112 -15.85 -10.71 -11.58
C PRO A 112 -15.86 -9.41 -10.76
N LEU A 113 -14.90 -9.23 -9.85
CA LEU A 113 -14.80 -8.05 -8.99
C LEU A 113 -14.43 -6.78 -9.78
N LEU A 114 -13.64 -6.90 -10.85
CA LEU A 114 -13.30 -5.76 -11.71
C LEU A 114 -14.55 -5.11 -12.33
N ARG A 115 -15.62 -5.88 -12.56
CA ARG A 115 -16.90 -5.32 -13.01
C ARG A 115 -17.53 -4.38 -11.98
N GLU A 116 -17.37 -4.68 -10.69
CA GLU A 116 -17.86 -3.83 -9.60
C GLU A 116 -16.98 -2.58 -9.44
N VAL A 117 -15.66 -2.74 -9.55
CA VAL A 117 -14.69 -1.63 -9.47
C VAL A 117 -14.89 -0.64 -10.61
N LEU A 118 -15.08 -1.13 -11.84
CA LEU A 118 -15.13 -0.29 -13.05
C LEU A 118 -16.57 0.10 -13.45
N GLY A 119 -17.59 -0.59 -12.94
CA GLY A 119 -18.99 -0.34 -13.29
C GLY A 119 -19.41 -0.84 -14.69
N TYR A 120 -18.56 -1.57 -15.40
CA TYR A 120 -18.86 -2.16 -16.71
C TYR A 120 -18.24 -3.55 -16.89
N LYS A 121 -18.68 -4.26 -17.93
CA LYS A 121 -18.14 -5.60 -18.26
C LYS A 121 -16.72 -5.46 -18.83
N VAL A 122 -15.77 -6.09 -18.17
CA VAL A 122 -14.36 -6.16 -18.60
C VAL A 122 -14.14 -7.45 -19.38
N ASP A 123 -13.37 -7.41 -20.46
CA ASP A 123 -12.97 -8.63 -21.18
C ASP A 123 -11.97 -9.45 -20.36
N HIS A 124 -12.05 -10.78 -20.44
CA HIS A 124 -11.19 -11.68 -19.70
C HIS A 124 -9.69 -11.44 -20.00
N GLN A 125 -9.33 -11.12 -21.26
CA GLN A 125 -7.95 -10.80 -21.61
C GLN A 125 -7.42 -9.55 -20.89
N VAL A 126 -8.26 -8.52 -20.73
CA VAL A 126 -7.90 -7.31 -19.99
C VAL A 126 -7.65 -7.63 -18.53
N SER A 127 -8.47 -8.50 -17.94
CA SER A 127 -8.28 -8.95 -16.55
C SER A 127 -7.01 -9.79 -16.37
N VAL A 128 -6.70 -10.70 -17.31
CA VAL A 128 -5.43 -11.45 -17.28
C VAL A 128 -4.24 -10.49 -17.35
N TYR A 129 -4.28 -9.51 -18.24
CA TYR A 129 -3.22 -8.52 -18.41
C TYR A 129 -3.02 -7.68 -17.14
N LEU A 130 -4.11 -7.15 -16.59
CA LEU A 130 -4.07 -6.33 -15.37
C LEU A 130 -3.53 -7.14 -14.19
N VAL A 131 -4.02 -8.36 -13.98
CA VAL A 131 -3.54 -9.23 -12.89
C VAL A 131 -2.07 -9.61 -13.08
N ALA A 132 -1.59 -9.75 -14.32
CA ALA A 132 -0.18 -9.98 -14.59
C ALA A 132 0.70 -8.78 -14.19
N VAL A 133 0.26 -7.54 -14.45
CA VAL A 133 0.93 -6.33 -13.97
C VAL A 133 0.99 -6.32 -12.43
N LEU A 134 -0.13 -6.61 -11.75
CA LEU A 134 -0.17 -6.66 -10.28
C LEU A 134 0.77 -7.73 -9.71
N GLU A 135 0.82 -8.92 -10.32
CA GLU A 135 1.70 -10.00 -9.89
C GLU A 135 3.17 -9.65 -10.09
N TYR A 136 3.50 -8.99 -11.21
CA TYR A 136 4.86 -8.54 -11.47
C TYR A 136 5.35 -7.60 -10.36
N ILE A 137 4.56 -6.59 -10.00
CA ILE A 137 4.91 -5.65 -8.93
C ILE A 137 4.95 -6.34 -7.56
N SER A 138 4.03 -7.26 -7.31
CA SER A 138 4.06 -8.09 -6.09
C SER A 138 5.38 -8.87 -5.97
N ALA A 139 5.82 -9.48 -7.07
CA ALA A 139 7.06 -10.23 -7.12
C ALA A 139 8.29 -9.32 -6.97
N ASP A 140 8.24 -8.09 -7.49
CA ASP A 140 9.33 -7.12 -7.37
C ASP A 140 9.51 -6.64 -5.92
N ILE A 141 8.42 -6.27 -5.25
CA ILE A 141 8.41 -5.92 -3.82
C ILE A 141 8.96 -7.09 -2.98
N LEU A 142 8.48 -8.32 -3.22
CA LEU A 142 8.92 -9.50 -2.48
C LEU A 142 10.40 -9.85 -2.74
N LYS A 143 10.89 -9.66 -3.97
CA LYS A 143 12.32 -9.83 -4.30
C LYS A 143 13.19 -8.82 -3.56
N LEU A 144 12.77 -7.56 -3.55
CA LEU A 144 13.48 -6.47 -2.89
C LEU A 144 13.55 -6.72 -1.38
N ALA A 145 12.40 -6.95 -0.74
CA ALA A 145 12.31 -7.23 0.69
C ALA A 145 13.06 -8.51 1.09
N GLY A 146 12.94 -9.59 0.31
CA GLY A 146 13.64 -10.83 0.61
C GLY A 146 15.16 -10.73 0.45
N ASN A 147 15.65 -9.93 -0.52
CA ASN A 147 17.07 -9.61 -0.63
C ASN A 147 17.55 -8.78 0.58
N TYR A 148 16.77 -7.80 1.01
CA TYR A 148 17.05 -7.02 2.21
C TYR A 148 17.17 -7.91 3.46
N VAL A 149 16.17 -8.76 3.72
CA VAL A 149 16.11 -9.68 4.87
C VAL A 149 17.30 -10.67 4.86
N ARG A 150 17.67 -11.20 3.69
CA ARG A 150 18.85 -12.06 3.56
C ARG A 150 20.15 -11.34 3.86
N ASN A 151 20.28 -10.08 3.45
CA ASN A 151 21.49 -9.30 3.68
C ASN A 151 21.71 -9.05 5.18
N ILE A 152 20.64 -8.85 5.95
CA ILE A 152 20.70 -8.73 7.41
C ILE A 152 20.72 -10.10 8.14
N ARG A 153 20.76 -11.21 7.39
CA ARG A 153 20.82 -12.60 7.89
C ARG A 153 19.60 -13.04 8.69
N HIS A 154 18.44 -12.49 8.38
CA HIS A 154 17.14 -12.96 8.85
C HIS A 154 16.53 -13.96 7.84
N TYR A 155 15.52 -14.73 8.27
CA TYR A 155 14.84 -15.75 7.46
C TYR A 155 13.32 -15.56 7.39
N GLU A 156 12.81 -14.53 8.05
CA GLU A 156 11.40 -14.17 8.09
C GLU A 156 11.25 -12.71 7.67
N ILE A 157 10.33 -12.45 6.74
CA ILE A 157 9.97 -11.11 6.27
C ILE A 157 8.84 -10.56 7.13
N CYS A 158 9.07 -9.44 7.80
CA CYS A 158 8.04 -8.67 8.48
C CYS A 158 7.61 -7.43 7.67
N GLN A 159 6.53 -6.78 8.09
CA GLN A 159 6.04 -5.57 7.42
C GLN A 159 7.10 -4.45 7.40
N GLN A 160 7.84 -4.29 8.50
CA GLN A 160 8.87 -3.27 8.62
C GLN A 160 10.02 -3.49 7.60
N ASP A 161 10.38 -4.75 7.33
CA ASP A 161 11.41 -5.07 6.33
C ASP A 161 10.98 -4.59 4.94
N ILE A 162 9.71 -4.77 4.59
CA ILE A 162 9.14 -4.32 3.31
C ILE A 162 9.20 -2.80 3.23
N THR A 163 8.73 -2.10 4.27
CA THR A 163 8.76 -0.63 4.30
C THR A 163 10.17 -0.11 4.14
N VAL A 164 11.14 -0.62 4.91
CA VAL A 164 12.54 -0.16 4.84
C VAL A 164 13.15 -0.46 3.47
N ALA A 165 12.90 -1.67 2.94
CA ALA A 165 13.44 -2.05 1.65
C ALA A 165 12.86 -1.19 0.52
N MET A 166 11.55 -0.92 0.53
CA MET A 166 10.90 -0.02 -0.41
C MET A 166 11.44 1.40 -0.27
N CYS A 167 11.57 1.96 0.94
CA CYS A 167 12.15 3.30 1.15
C CYS A 167 13.55 3.49 0.56
N ALA A 168 14.33 2.41 0.44
CA ALA A 168 15.65 2.45 -0.18
C ALA A 168 15.61 2.33 -1.72
N ASP A 169 14.50 1.88 -2.29
CA ASP A 169 14.32 1.71 -3.74
C ASP A 169 13.56 2.89 -4.34
N LYS A 170 14.27 3.70 -5.13
CA LYS A 170 13.69 4.89 -5.76
C LYS A 170 12.53 4.58 -6.69
N VAL A 171 12.57 3.45 -7.41
CA VAL A 171 11.59 3.14 -8.44
C VAL A 171 10.25 2.80 -7.78
N LEU A 172 10.25 1.96 -6.74
CA LEU A 172 9.04 1.65 -5.98
C LEU A 172 8.57 2.82 -5.11
N MET A 173 9.49 3.62 -4.56
CA MET A 173 9.09 4.84 -3.84
C MET A 173 8.38 5.82 -4.75
N ASP A 174 8.97 6.16 -5.89
CA ASP A 174 8.36 7.05 -6.87
C ASP A 174 7.03 6.48 -7.37
N MET A 175 6.89 5.16 -7.46
CA MET A 175 5.64 4.52 -7.90
C MET A 175 4.50 4.66 -6.88
N PHE A 176 4.77 4.53 -5.58
CA PHE A 176 3.74 4.49 -4.53
C PHE A 176 3.56 5.82 -3.76
N HIS A 177 4.46 6.79 -3.92
CA HIS A 177 4.44 8.09 -3.22
C HIS A 177 4.31 9.31 -4.15
N GLN A 178 3.85 9.11 -5.38
CA GLN A 178 3.64 10.16 -6.39
C GLN A 178 2.81 11.37 -5.90
N ASP A 179 1.90 11.17 -4.95
CA ASP A 179 0.96 12.23 -4.48
C ASP A 179 1.55 13.15 -3.39
N GLU A 180 2.69 12.84 -2.77
CA GLU A 180 3.30 13.74 -1.78
C GLU A 180 4.10 14.89 -2.44
N GLU A 181 4.55 14.71 -3.69
CA GLU A 181 5.31 15.75 -4.39
C GLU A 181 4.42 16.81 -5.04
N ASP A 182 3.17 16.49 -5.40
CA ASP A 182 2.21 17.46 -6.01
C ASP A 182 1.61 18.48 -5.03
N VAL A 183 1.88 18.35 -3.72
CA VAL A 183 1.65 19.42 -2.72
C VAL A 183 2.88 20.35 -2.59
N SER A 184 4.00 20.00 -3.23
CA SER A 184 5.26 20.76 -3.19
C SER A 184 5.71 21.33 -4.53
N VAL A 185 4.89 21.20 -5.58
CA VAL A 185 5.06 21.99 -6.82
C VAL A 185 4.34 23.32 -6.63
N PHE A 186 4.94 24.21 -5.84
CA PHE A 186 4.76 25.64 -6.09
C PHE A 186 5.18 25.86 -7.55
N PRO A 187 4.33 26.42 -8.42
CA PRO A 187 4.82 26.90 -9.70
C PRO A 187 5.93 27.89 -9.36
N LEU A 188 7.13 27.69 -9.92
CA LEU A 188 8.09 28.76 -10.07
C LEU A 188 7.47 29.77 -11.05
N MET A 189 6.47 30.51 -10.56
CA MET A 189 5.99 31.74 -11.13
C MET A 189 6.70 32.85 -10.37
N ASP A 190 7.46 33.61 -11.13
CA ASP A 190 8.25 34.76 -10.75
C ASP A 190 7.33 35.95 -10.36
N GLU A 191 6.44 35.75 -9.39
CA GLU A 191 5.55 36.78 -8.84
C GLU A 191 5.78 36.88 -7.33
N GLU A 192 6.15 38.07 -6.85
CA GLU A 192 6.30 38.35 -5.42
C GLU A 192 5.02 37.96 -4.64
N PRO A 193 5.14 37.22 -3.53
CA PRO A 193 3.97 36.81 -2.77
C PRO A 193 3.28 38.04 -2.19
N SER A 194 1.99 38.18 -2.51
CA SER A 194 1.15 39.24 -1.95
C SER A 194 1.02 39.05 -0.43
N ALA A 195 1.08 40.14 0.33
CA ALA A 195 1.07 40.18 1.81
C ALA A 195 -0.08 39.41 2.51
N ASN A 196 -1.10 39.00 1.76
CA ASN A 196 -2.25 38.23 2.27
C ASN A 196 -1.92 36.74 2.50
N GLU A 197 -1.00 36.17 1.73
CA GLU A 197 -0.60 34.75 1.86
C GLU A 197 0.38 34.52 3.00
N GLU A 198 1.29 35.47 3.24
CA GLU A 198 2.19 35.43 4.42
C GLU A 198 1.39 35.48 5.72
N GLN A 199 0.33 36.28 5.78
CA GLN A 199 -0.54 36.38 6.95
C GLN A 199 -1.23 35.03 7.25
N SER A 200 -1.66 34.30 6.20
CA SER A 200 -2.31 33.00 6.33
C SER A 200 -1.37 31.90 6.84
N TYR A 201 -0.13 31.87 6.35
CA TYR A 201 0.89 30.94 6.85
C TYR A 201 1.24 31.22 8.31
N TYR A 202 1.41 32.49 8.69
CA TYR A 202 1.68 32.87 10.08
C TYR A 202 0.55 32.45 11.04
N ASP A 203 -0.71 32.57 10.62
CA ASP A 203 -1.86 32.16 11.43
C ASP A 203 -1.94 30.64 11.57
N LEU A 204 -1.64 29.89 10.51
CA LEU A 204 -1.57 28.43 10.55
C LEU A 204 -0.47 27.94 11.50
N VAL A 205 0.74 28.50 11.38
CA VAL A 205 1.87 28.18 12.27
C VAL A 205 1.56 28.53 13.73
N ARG A 206 0.87 29.66 13.97
CA ARG A 206 0.41 30.02 15.32
C ARG A 206 -0.61 29.05 15.87
N SER A 207 -1.54 28.57 15.05
CA SER A 207 -2.51 27.54 15.47
C SER A 207 -1.78 26.26 15.89
N PHE A 208 -0.88 25.75 15.05
CA PHE A 208 -0.10 24.54 15.36
C PHE A 208 0.76 24.69 16.63
N LEU A 209 1.40 25.85 16.81
CA LEU A 209 2.18 26.13 18.02
C LEU A 209 1.29 26.23 19.27
N SER A 210 0.08 26.77 19.14
CA SER A 210 -0.89 26.84 20.23
C SER A 210 -1.39 25.45 20.63
N ASP A 211 -1.70 24.61 19.65
CA ASP A 211 -2.18 23.24 19.87
C ASP A 211 -1.08 22.37 20.50
N GLY A 212 0.17 22.49 20.03
CA GLY A 212 1.32 21.82 20.64
C GLY A 212 1.50 22.21 22.11
N ARG A 213 1.38 23.50 22.45
CA ARG A 213 1.46 23.97 23.85
C ARG A 213 0.30 23.48 24.71
N SER A 214 -0.90 23.37 24.14
CA SER A 214 -2.08 22.82 24.83
C SER A 214 -1.90 21.33 25.13
N PHE A 215 -1.36 20.59 24.17
CA PHE A 215 -1.03 19.18 24.32
C PHE A 215 0.04 18.95 25.40
N GLU A 216 1.13 19.71 25.38
CA GLU A 216 2.18 19.64 26.41
C GLU A 216 1.62 19.91 27.82
N ARG A 217 0.74 20.92 27.96
CA ARG A 217 0.08 21.20 29.25
C ARG A 217 -0.82 20.06 29.69
N THR A 218 -1.56 19.46 28.76
CA THR A 218 -2.44 18.31 29.05
C THR A 218 -1.63 17.11 29.51
N LEU A 219 -0.52 16.80 28.83
CA LEU A 219 0.41 15.76 29.25
C LEU A 219 1.02 16.05 30.63
N ALA A 220 1.47 17.28 30.87
CA ALA A 220 2.02 17.66 32.17
C ALA A 220 0.98 17.54 33.29
N LEU A 221 -0.28 17.88 33.03
CA LEU A 221 -1.39 17.70 33.96
C LEU A 221 -1.66 16.21 34.22
N LEU A 222 -1.72 15.38 33.17
CA LEU A 222 -1.90 13.93 33.30
C LEU A 222 -0.78 13.31 34.15
N ILE A 223 0.47 13.66 33.87
CA ILE A 223 1.61 13.23 34.67
C ILE A 223 1.45 13.72 36.11
N THR A 224 1.13 15.00 36.34
CA THR A 224 1.01 15.55 37.70
C THR A 224 -0.10 14.89 38.51
N VAL A 225 -1.27 14.69 37.91
CA VAL A 225 -2.46 14.14 38.59
C VAL A 225 -2.32 12.64 38.82
N PHE A 226 -1.82 11.90 37.84
CA PHE A 226 -1.87 10.44 37.89
C PHE A 226 -0.55 9.78 38.29
N ARG A 227 0.58 10.49 38.29
CA ARG A 227 1.90 9.90 38.62
C ARG A 227 1.96 9.36 40.05
N GLU A 228 1.49 10.10 41.05
CA GLU A 228 1.46 9.60 42.44
C GLU A 228 0.47 8.45 42.63
N PRO A 229 -0.80 8.54 42.17
CA PRO A 229 -1.73 7.41 42.25
C PRO A 229 -1.21 6.12 41.59
N PHE A 230 -0.53 6.22 40.43
CA PHE A 230 0.08 5.05 39.78
C PHE A 230 1.35 4.55 40.47
N ALA A 231 2.12 5.42 41.13
CA ALA A 231 3.33 5.03 41.87
C ALA A 231 3.02 4.41 43.24
N CYS A 232 1.96 4.85 43.92
CA CYS A 232 1.62 4.41 45.27
C CYS A 232 0.63 3.23 45.31
N SER A 233 -0.10 2.95 44.22
CA SER A 233 -1.09 1.87 44.19
C SER A 233 -0.54 0.60 43.53
N ALA A 234 0.16 -0.22 44.31
CA ALA A 234 0.56 -1.58 43.90
C ALA A 234 -0.64 -2.52 43.64
N ALA A 235 -1.83 -2.15 44.14
CA ALA A 235 -3.08 -2.92 43.96
C ALA A 235 -3.70 -2.79 42.56
N LEU A 236 -3.34 -1.76 41.77
CA LEU A 236 -3.82 -1.61 40.38
C LEU A 236 -3.19 -2.63 39.43
N TYR A 237 -2.07 -3.25 39.83
CA TYR A 237 -1.32 -4.21 39.01
C TYR A 237 -1.44 -5.66 39.50
N SER A 238 -2.20 -5.94 40.57
CA SER A 238 -2.42 -7.30 41.06
C SER A 238 -3.69 -7.92 40.47
N GLN A 239 -3.61 -8.37 39.23
CA GLN A 239 -4.37 -9.52 38.75
C GLN A 239 -3.38 -10.59 38.29
N GLN A 240 -2.88 -11.38 39.26
CA GLN A 240 -2.44 -12.73 38.93
C GLN A 240 -3.67 -13.53 38.52
N VAL A 241 -3.78 -13.78 37.22
CA VAL A 241 -4.57 -14.86 36.64
C VAL A 241 -4.15 -16.15 37.34
N ARG A 242 -4.96 -16.64 38.28
CA ARG A 242 -4.87 -18.03 38.74
C ARG A 242 -5.31 -18.90 37.58
N VAL A 243 -4.33 -19.40 36.83
CA VAL A 243 -4.52 -20.51 35.90
C VAL A 243 -5.06 -21.68 36.73
N HIS A 244 -6.24 -22.17 36.34
CA HIS A 244 -6.84 -23.38 36.88
C HIS A 244 -5.87 -24.56 36.69
N ASP A 245 -5.36 -25.11 37.80
CA ASP A 245 -4.91 -26.50 37.84
C ASP A 245 -6.16 -27.38 37.70
N TYR A 246 -6.31 -28.02 36.55
CA TYR A 246 -7.22 -29.15 36.36
C TYR A 246 -6.48 -30.43 36.75
N THR A 247 -6.89 -31.02 37.87
CA THR A 247 -6.89 -32.47 38.08
C THR A 247 -8.33 -32.93 38.18
#